data_AF-A0AA39HL25-F1
#
_entry.id   AF-A0AA39HL25-F1
#
_cell.length_a   1.000
_cell.length_b   1.000
_cell.length_c   1.000
_cell.angle_alpha   90.00
_cell.angle_beta   90.00
_cell.angle_gamma   90.00
#
_symmetry.space_group_name_H-M   'P 1'
#
loop_
_entity.id
_entity.type
_entity.pdbx_description
1 polymer ?
#
loop_
_entity_poly.entity_id
_entity_poly.type
_entity_poly.pdbx_seq_one_letter_code
_entity_poly.pdbx_strand_id
1 'polypeptide(L)'
;MTSSNVSEKFVWGSELEGRGVMTTFDTMVGVSIWALTISAVVIGILNLCVIKKLTIFHNSFGAFWVSRTIGEIGSNIVHVLYSAPVTVLQPKDIPPTFGVTIFMIGYFFASESCIMHQFVSANRMLAVCAPLKLALILFNPEVRRLFRGKSKTVTNSVEPFADQTTVAPPPQEPQ
;
A
#
# COMPACT_ATOMS: atom_id res chain seq x y z
N MET A 1 -48.29 9.76 -39.92
CA MET A 1 -47.03 10.06 -39.20
C MET A 1 -46.92 9.12 -38.02
N THR A 2 -46.31 7.95 -38.23
CA THR A 2 -46.03 6.96 -37.18
C THR A 2 -44.66 7.27 -36.59
N SER A 3 -44.64 7.86 -35.40
CA SER A 3 -43.44 8.08 -34.61
C SER A 3 -42.94 6.70 -34.14
N SER A 4 -41.91 6.16 -34.79
CA SER A 4 -41.24 4.95 -34.34
C SER A 4 -40.47 5.27 -33.06
N ASN A 5 -40.96 4.76 -31.93
CA ASN A 5 -40.24 4.72 -30.66
C ASN A 5 -38.94 3.93 -30.85
N VAL A 6 -37.83 4.63 -31.10
CA VAL A 6 -36.50 4.04 -31.02
C VAL A 6 -36.19 3.95 -29.53
N SER A 7 -36.44 2.78 -28.92
CA SER A 7 -35.87 2.47 -27.62
C SER A 7 -34.36 2.37 -27.79
N GLU A 8 -33.65 3.45 -27.47
CA GLU A 8 -32.19 3.43 -27.39
C GLU A 8 -31.78 2.41 -26.34
N LYS A 9 -31.27 1.26 -26.81
CA LYS A 9 -30.80 0.20 -25.94
C LYS A 9 -29.44 0.65 -25.40
N PHE A 10 -29.43 1.17 -24.18
CA PHE A 10 -28.20 1.52 -23.48
C PHE A 10 -27.25 0.32 -23.46
N VAL A 11 -26.09 0.46 -24.10
CA VAL A 11 -25.03 -0.55 -24.12
C VAL A 11 -24.02 -0.19 -23.05
N TRP A 12 -24.12 -0.85 -21.90
CA TRP A 12 -23.21 -0.66 -20.77
C TRP A 12 -21.76 -0.92 -21.17
N GLY A 13 -20.85 0.01 -20.87
CA GLY A 13 -19.42 -0.12 -21.13
C GLY A 13 -19.00 0.29 -22.54
N SER A 14 -19.92 0.73 -23.40
CA SER A 14 -19.58 1.32 -24.70
C SER A 14 -18.75 2.60 -24.57
N GLU A 15 -18.87 3.29 -23.44
CA GLU A 15 -18.06 4.45 -23.07
C GLU A 15 -16.60 4.13 -22.74
N LEU A 16 -16.28 2.85 -22.47
CA LEU A 16 -14.93 2.38 -22.14
C LEU A 16 -14.16 1.89 -23.37
N GLU A 17 -14.78 1.87 -24.55
CA GLU A 17 -14.16 1.38 -25.76
C GLU A 17 -13.18 2.40 -26.36
N GLY A 18 -12.00 1.90 -26.75
CA GLY A 18 -11.02 2.68 -27.48
C GLY A 18 -11.48 2.97 -28.91
N ARG A 19 -10.94 4.04 -29.51
CA ARG A 19 -11.28 4.43 -30.89
C ARG A 19 -10.77 3.46 -31.95
N GLY A 20 -9.88 2.53 -31.61
CA GLY A 20 -9.23 1.57 -32.52
C GLY A 20 -8.19 2.20 -33.44
N VAL A 21 -7.94 3.50 -33.30
CA VAL A 21 -6.95 4.25 -34.07
C VAL A 21 -6.11 5.07 -33.10
N MET A 22 -4.79 4.96 -33.24
CA MET A 22 -3.83 5.68 -32.42
C MET A 22 -3.66 7.10 -32.96
N THR A 23 -3.95 8.11 -32.13
CA THR A 23 -3.65 9.51 -32.46
C THR A 23 -2.31 9.96 -31.87
N THR A 24 -1.74 11.04 -32.40
CA THR A 24 -0.50 11.62 -31.84
C THR A 24 -0.68 12.05 -30.39
N PHE A 25 -1.87 12.56 -30.04
CA PHE A 25 -2.20 12.95 -28.67
C PHE A 25 -2.23 11.73 -27.73
N ASP A 26 -2.90 10.65 -28.14
CA ASP A 26 -2.97 9.39 -27.37
C ASP A 26 -1.57 8.80 -27.15
N THR A 27 -0.73 8.86 -28.19
CA THR A 27 0.66 8.41 -28.12
C THR A 27 1.46 9.25 -27.12
N MET A 28 1.36 10.57 -27.19
CA MET A 28 2.08 11.48 -26.29
C MET A 28 1.65 11.28 -24.83
N VAL A 29 0.34 11.24 -24.57
CA VAL A 29 -0.20 11.01 -23.22
C VAL A 29 0.20 9.63 -22.72
N GLY A 30 -0.01 8.59 -23.52
CA GLY A 30 0.30 7.22 -23.13
C GLY A 30 1.78 7.00 -22.83
N VAL A 31 2.68 7.52 -23.67
CA VAL A 31 4.14 7.45 -23.44
C VAL A 31 4.53 8.25 -22.19
N SER A 32 3.92 9.42 -21.95
CA SER A 32 4.20 10.21 -20.74
C SER A 32 3.81 9.47 -19.46
N ILE A 33 2.62 8.84 -19.44
CA ILE A 33 2.16 8.00 -18.33
C ILE A 33 3.15 6.85 -18.14
N TRP A 34 3.57 6.20 -19.23
CA TRP A 34 4.50 5.08 -19.17
C TRP A 34 5.85 5.47 -18.58
N ALA A 35 6.45 6.57 -19.06
CA ALA A 35 7.73 7.04 -18.56
C ALA A 35 7.67 7.41 -17.07
N LEU A 36 6.64 8.13 -16.65
CA LEU A 36 6.46 8.54 -15.25
C LEU A 36 6.25 7.34 -14.33
N THR A 37 5.40 6.38 -14.74
CA THR A 37 5.03 5.24 -13.90
C THR A 37 6.16 4.20 -13.81
N ILE A 38 6.92 3.96 -14.88
CA ILE A 38 8.15 3.16 -14.82
C ILE A 38 9.16 3.80 -13.86
N SER A 39 9.38 5.10 -13.98
CA SER A 39 10.30 5.83 -13.09
C SER A 39 9.85 5.74 -11.63
N ALA A 40 8.54 5.90 -11.38
CA ALA A 40 7.97 5.76 -10.04
C ALA A 40 8.14 4.36 -9.46
N VAL A 41 7.95 3.30 -10.25
CA VAL A 41 8.19 1.92 -9.82
C VAL A 41 9.65 1.71 -9.45
N VAL A 42 10.59 2.17 -10.29
CA VAL A 42 12.04 2.04 -10.01
C VAL A 42 12.41 2.77 -8.72
N ILE A 43 11.97 4.03 -8.56
CA ILE A 43 12.23 4.82 -7.35
C ILE A 43 11.60 4.16 -6.12
N GLY A 44 10.38 3.63 -6.23
CA GLY A 44 9.71 2.90 -5.15
C GLY A 44 10.49 1.66 -4.72
N ILE A 45 11.00 0.87 -5.68
CA ILE A 45 11.82 -0.31 -5.37
C ILE A 45 13.12 0.11 -4.66
N LEU A 46 13.77 1.18 -5.13
CA LEU A 46 14.95 1.73 -4.46
C LEU A 46 14.64 2.17 -3.02
N ASN A 47 13.49 2.81 -2.79
CA ASN A 47 13.03 3.20 -1.45
C ASN A 47 12.86 1.98 -0.53
N LEU A 48 12.25 0.89 -1.01
CA LEU A 48 12.14 -0.37 -0.26
C LEU A 48 13.51 -0.96 0.09
N CYS A 49 14.45 -0.94 -0.86
CA CYS A 49 15.82 -1.40 -0.63
C CYS A 49 16.53 -0.59 0.45
N VAL A 50 16.36 0.73 0.45
CA VAL A 50 16.92 1.63 1.48
C VAL A 50 16.34 1.33 2.85
N ILE A 51 15.01 1.18 2.94
CA ILE A 51 14.34 0.86 4.21
C ILE A 51 14.81 -0.49 4.77
N LYS A 52 14.99 -1.50 3.92
CA LYS A 52 15.49 -2.82 4.32
C LYS A 52 16.93 -2.79 4.84
N LYS A 53 17.76 -1.85 4.37
CA LYS A 53 19.18 -1.77 4.73
C LYS A 53 19.44 -0.96 5.99
N LEU A 54 18.60 0.04 6.27
CA LEU A 54 18.79 0.96 7.38
C LEU A 54 18.04 0.47 8.63
N THR A 55 18.79 0.02 9.64
CA THR A 55 18.24 -0.52 10.91
C THR A 55 17.40 0.49 11.68
N ILE A 56 17.56 1.79 11.44
CA ILE A 56 16.72 2.84 12.01
C ILE A 56 15.23 2.70 11.63
N PHE A 57 14.94 2.04 10.50
CA PHE A 57 13.58 1.76 10.06
C PHE A 57 13.04 0.41 10.52
N HIS A 58 13.79 -0.40 11.27
CA HIS A 58 13.28 -1.63 11.90
C HIS A 58 12.41 -1.31 13.13
N ASN A 59 11.37 -0.51 12.92
CA ASN A 59 10.37 -0.09 13.91
C ASN A 59 9.01 0.06 13.21
N SER A 60 7.92 0.22 13.97
CA SER A 60 6.57 0.42 13.42
C SER A 60 6.47 1.58 12.43
N PHE A 61 7.32 2.61 12.59
CA PHE A 61 7.42 3.70 11.62
C PHE A 61 7.88 3.22 10.24
N GLY A 62 8.92 2.39 10.17
CA GLY A 62 9.39 1.84 8.90
C GLY A 62 8.36 0.92 8.25
N ALA A 63 7.57 0.20 9.03
CA ALA A 63 6.45 -0.59 8.50
C ALA A 63 5.42 0.29 7.75
N PHE A 64 5.08 1.48 8.26
CA PHE A 64 4.20 2.42 7.55
C PHE A 64 4.83 2.94 6.24
N TRP A 65 6.15 3.14 6.21
CA TRP A 65 6.85 3.53 4.99
C TRP A 65 6.87 2.41 3.96
N VAL A 66 7.09 1.18 4.39
CA VAL A 66 7.00 -0.01 3.52
C VAL A 66 5.61 -0.13 2.93
N SER A 67 4.56 -0.08 3.76
CA SER A 67 3.16 -0.18 3.33
C SER A 67 2.83 0.86 2.27
N ARG A 68 3.09 2.14 2.55
CA ARG A 68 2.93 3.24 1.58
C ARG A 68 3.61 2.94 0.26
N THR A 69 4.88 2.54 0.32
CA THR A 69 5.70 2.33 -0.89
C THR A 69 5.15 1.16 -1.71
N ILE A 70 4.61 0.13 -1.07
CA ILE A 70 3.94 -0.98 -1.75
C ILE A 70 2.66 -0.50 -2.44
N GLY A 71 1.84 0.34 -1.81
CA GLY A 71 0.66 0.93 -2.47
C GLY A 71 1.01 1.81 -3.67
N GLU A 72 2.06 2.62 -3.55
CA GLU A 72 2.58 3.44 -4.66
C GLU A 72 3.10 2.57 -5.80
N ILE A 73 3.89 1.54 -5.52
CA ILE A 73 4.39 0.63 -6.56
C ILE A 73 3.24 -0.14 -7.22
N GLY A 74 2.32 -0.69 -6.43
CA GLY A 74 1.19 -1.48 -6.93
C GLY A 74 0.29 -0.68 -7.86
N SER A 75 -0.05 0.55 -7.49
CA SER A 75 -0.85 1.45 -8.34
C SER A 75 -0.10 1.84 -9.63
N ASN A 76 1.20 2.13 -9.55
CA ASN A 76 1.99 2.45 -10.74
C ASN A 76 2.19 1.24 -11.66
N ILE A 77 2.31 0.01 -11.14
CA ILE A 77 2.37 -1.22 -11.96
C ILE A 77 1.10 -1.37 -12.81
N VAL A 78 -0.08 -1.09 -12.24
CA VAL A 78 -1.34 -1.11 -13.00
C VAL A 78 -1.29 -0.12 -14.17
N HIS A 79 -0.73 1.07 -13.96
CA HIS A 79 -0.56 2.03 -15.03
C HIS A 79 0.45 1.58 -16.10
N VAL A 80 1.56 0.94 -15.69
CA VAL A 80 2.56 0.41 -16.62
C VAL A 80 2.00 -0.71 -17.49
N LEU A 81 1.25 -1.64 -16.88
CA LEU A 81 0.77 -2.85 -17.56
C LEU A 81 -0.52 -2.64 -18.34
N TYR A 82 -1.38 -1.70 -17.91
CA TYR A 82 -2.70 -1.54 -18.49
C TYR A 82 -2.96 -0.11 -18.98
N SER A 83 -2.95 0.90 -18.10
CA SER A 83 -3.41 2.24 -18.47
C SER A 83 -2.60 2.87 -19.61
N ALA A 84 -1.26 2.80 -19.55
CA ALA A 84 -0.40 3.36 -20.60
C ALA A 84 -0.53 2.58 -21.93
N PRO A 85 -0.42 1.24 -21.98
CA PRO A 85 -0.65 0.49 -23.21
C PRO A 85 -2.02 0.73 -23.83
N VAL A 86 -3.09 0.74 -23.02
CA VAL A 86 -4.46 1.00 -23.51
C VAL A 86 -4.59 2.42 -24.05
N THR A 87 -3.95 3.39 -23.41
CA THR A 87 -3.96 4.78 -23.87
C THR A 87 -3.23 4.93 -25.19
N VAL A 88 -2.07 4.29 -25.38
CA VAL A 88 -1.31 4.32 -26.64
C VAL A 88 -2.05 3.56 -27.75
N LEU A 89 -2.44 2.32 -27.50
CA LEU A 89 -2.93 1.41 -28.53
C LEU A 89 -4.41 1.62 -28.88
N GLN A 90 -5.18 2.27 -28.00
CA GLN A 90 -6.62 2.50 -28.18
C GLN A 90 -7.39 1.25 -28.67
N PRO A 91 -7.17 0.05 -28.08
CA PRO A 91 -7.78 -1.18 -28.57
C PRO A 91 -9.31 -1.13 -28.49
N LYS A 92 -9.97 -1.81 -29.44
CA LYS A 92 -11.41 -2.05 -29.45
C LYS A 92 -11.75 -3.35 -28.74
N ASP A 93 -13.01 -3.50 -28.36
CA ASP A 93 -13.59 -4.75 -27.85
C ASP A 93 -12.95 -5.26 -26.54
N ILE A 94 -12.45 -4.36 -25.68
CA ILE A 94 -12.06 -4.75 -24.31
C ILE A 94 -13.34 -5.03 -23.52
N PRO A 95 -13.48 -6.21 -22.89
CA PRO A 95 -14.61 -6.49 -22.00
C PRO A 95 -14.68 -5.43 -20.89
N PRO A 96 -15.82 -4.71 -20.73
CA PRO A 96 -15.96 -3.65 -19.72
C PRO A 96 -15.62 -4.13 -18.30
N THR A 97 -15.95 -5.38 -18.00
CA THR A 97 -15.63 -6.03 -16.71
C THR A 97 -14.13 -6.06 -16.45
N PHE A 98 -13.31 -6.34 -17.46
CA PHE A 98 -11.86 -6.39 -17.33
C PHE A 98 -11.27 -5.02 -16.98
N GLY A 99 -11.70 -3.98 -17.69
CA GLY A 99 -11.26 -2.60 -17.42
C GLY A 99 -11.65 -2.12 -16.02
N VAL A 100 -12.89 -2.40 -15.61
CA VAL A 100 -13.37 -2.07 -14.25
C VAL A 100 -12.60 -2.83 -13.18
N THR A 101 -12.33 -4.13 -13.36
CA THR A 101 -11.56 -4.92 -12.39
C THR A 101 -10.15 -4.37 -12.22
N ILE A 102 -9.44 -4.07 -13.30
CA ILE A 102 -8.09 -3.51 -13.23
C ILE A 102 -8.10 -2.13 -12.56
N PHE A 103 -9.09 -1.30 -12.89
CA PHE A 103 -9.27 -0.01 -12.25
C PHE A 103 -9.47 -0.15 -10.73
N MET A 104 -10.31 -1.10 -10.28
CA MET A 104 -10.53 -1.34 -8.85
C MET A 104 -9.25 -1.79 -8.12
N ILE A 105 -8.43 -2.62 -8.76
CA ILE A 105 -7.12 -3.04 -8.20
C ILE A 105 -6.21 -1.82 -8.04
N GLY A 106 -6.09 -0.98 -9.09
CA GLY A 106 -5.30 0.25 -9.01
C GLY A 106 -5.80 1.21 -7.93
N TYR A 107 -7.13 1.36 -7.84
CA TYR A 107 -7.78 2.21 -6.84
C TYR A 107 -7.56 1.73 -5.40
N PHE A 108 -7.56 0.41 -5.17
CA PHE A 108 -7.25 -0.17 -3.87
C PHE A 108 -5.83 0.21 -3.40
N PHE A 109 -4.84 0.03 -4.26
CA PHE A 109 -3.45 0.39 -3.94
C PHE A 109 -3.26 1.91 -3.75
N ALA A 110 -3.93 2.73 -4.56
CA ALA A 110 -3.90 4.18 -4.40
C ALA A 110 -4.57 4.64 -3.09
N SER A 111 -5.64 3.95 -2.67
CA SER A 111 -6.33 4.25 -1.41
C SER A 111 -5.47 3.89 -0.21
N GLU A 112 -4.78 2.74 -0.26
CA GLU A 112 -3.84 2.32 0.79
C GLU A 112 -2.73 3.36 0.99
N SER A 113 -2.11 3.83 -0.10
CA SER A 113 -1.04 4.84 -0.01
C SER A 113 -1.56 6.16 0.59
N CYS A 114 -2.75 6.59 0.19
CA CYS A 114 -3.40 7.80 0.74
C CYS A 114 -3.68 7.68 2.24
N ILE A 115 -4.19 6.54 2.69
CA ILE A 115 -4.46 6.29 4.11
C ILE A 115 -3.14 6.30 4.90
N MET A 116 -2.08 5.69 4.36
CA MET A 116 -0.76 5.72 5.02
C MET A 116 -0.19 7.15 5.10
N HIS A 117 -0.42 8.01 4.11
CA HIS A 117 -0.12 9.46 4.17
C HIS A 117 -0.78 10.15 5.36
N GLN A 118 -2.05 9.85 5.61
CA GLN A 118 -2.77 10.40 6.76
C GLN A 118 -2.18 9.89 8.08
N PHE A 119 -1.87 8.60 8.19
CA PHE A 119 -1.25 8.04 9.40
C PHE A 119 0.10 8.65 9.73
N VAL A 120 0.98 8.81 8.74
CA VAL A 120 2.29 9.43 8.98
C VAL A 120 2.15 10.91 9.35
N SER A 121 1.21 11.63 8.74
CA SER A 121 0.91 13.02 9.08
C SER A 121 0.37 13.14 10.51
N ALA A 122 -0.56 12.27 10.90
CA ALA A 122 -1.09 12.22 12.27
C ALA A 122 -0.01 11.87 13.29
N ASN A 123 0.85 10.89 12.98
CA ASN A 123 2.00 10.52 13.84
C ASN A 123 2.93 11.72 14.07
N ARG A 124 3.23 12.48 13.01
CA ARG A 124 4.04 13.71 13.12
C ARG A 124 3.32 14.79 13.93
N MET A 125 2.01 14.98 13.73
CA MET A 125 1.22 15.93 14.50
C MET A 125 1.19 15.58 15.99
N LEU A 126 1.02 14.31 16.36
CA LEU A 126 1.05 13.86 17.75
C LEU A 126 2.41 14.11 18.41
N ALA A 127 3.50 13.90 17.68
CA ALA A 127 4.85 14.21 18.18
C ALA A 127 5.04 15.72 18.47
N VAL A 128 4.39 16.59 17.69
CA VAL A 128 4.51 18.06 17.83
C VAL A 128 3.50 18.65 18.84
N CYS A 129 2.27 18.12 18.91
CA CYS A 129 1.22 18.64 19.79
C CYS A 129 1.31 18.11 21.23
N ALA A 130 1.96 16.96 21.44
CA ALA A 130 2.19 16.39 22.77
C ALA A 130 3.69 16.16 23.10
N PRO A 131 4.58 17.15 22.88
CA PRO A 131 6.01 16.99 23.13
C PRO A 131 6.26 16.75 24.63
N LEU A 132 5.42 17.33 25.49
CA LEU A 132 5.54 17.28 26.94
C LEU A 132 4.92 16.03 27.60
N LYS A 133 3.83 15.43 27.07
CA LYS A 133 3.26 14.21 27.68
C LYS A 133 4.11 12.97 27.41
N LEU A 134 4.73 12.88 26.23
CA LEU A 134 5.73 11.85 25.97
C LEU A 134 7.02 12.12 26.74
N ALA A 135 7.47 13.38 26.82
CA ALA A 135 8.68 13.70 27.58
C ALA A 135 8.53 13.43 29.09
N LEU A 136 7.36 13.68 29.70
CA LEU A 136 7.15 13.43 31.12
C LEU A 136 7.02 11.92 31.46
N ILE A 137 6.57 11.08 30.52
CA ILE A 137 6.53 9.62 30.69
C ILE A 137 7.89 8.97 30.37
N LEU A 138 8.64 9.48 29.40
CA LEU A 138 9.94 8.93 28.99
C LEU A 138 11.15 9.47 29.78
N PHE A 139 11.14 10.76 30.16
CA PHE A 139 12.27 11.43 30.84
C PHE A 139 12.10 11.60 32.35
N ASN A 140 10.94 11.26 32.93
CA ASN A 140 10.81 11.18 34.39
C ASN A 140 11.00 9.73 34.86
N PRO A 141 12.19 9.36 35.41
CA PRO A 141 12.45 7.99 35.86
C PRO A 141 11.51 7.54 36.98
N GLU A 142 10.94 8.47 37.75
CA GLU A 142 9.97 8.16 38.82
C GLU A 142 8.62 7.69 38.27
N VAL A 143 8.11 8.31 37.20
CA VAL A 143 6.84 7.91 36.56
C VAL A 143 7.00 6.58 35.79
N ARG A 144 8.18 6.33 35.21
CA ARG A 144 8.51 5.06 34.54
C ARG A 144 8.43 3.85 35.48
N ARG A 145 8.81 4.01 36.76
CA ARG A 145 8.71 2.94 37.77
C ARG A 145 7.25 2.67 38.18
N LEU A 146 6.42 3.71 38.26
CA LEU A 146 5.00 3.59 38.61
C LEU A 146 4.19 2.80 37.56
N PHE A 147 4.44 3.00 36.26
CA PHE A 147 3.78 2.21 35.21
C PHE A 147 4.33 0.78 35.10
N ARG A 148 5.65 0.58 35.32
CA ARG A 148 6.25 -0.75 35.35
C ARG A 148 5.78 -1.60 36.55
N GLY A 149 5.37 -0.94 37.64
CA GLY A 149 4.77 -1.58 38.82
C GLY A 149 3.30 -1.99 38.63
N LYS A 150 2.51 -1.23 37.84
CA LYS A 150 1.08 -1.53 37.62
C LYS A 150 0.81 -2.56 36.53
N SER A 151 1.74 -2.76 35.59
CA SER A 151 1.63 -3.74 34.50
C SER A 151 2.00 -5.18 34.88
N LYS A 152 1.95 -5.54 36.17
CA LYS A 152 2.05 -6.95 36.62
C LYS A 152 0.70 -7.57 36.98
N THR A 153 -0.38 -6.80 37.01
CA THR A 153 -1.71 -7.31 37.40
C THR A 153 -2.66 -7.56 36.22
N VAL A 154 -2.34 -7.08 35.01
CA VAL A 154 -3.20 -7.23 33.81
C VAL A 154 -2.47 -7.97 32.68
N THR A 155 -1.61 -8.93 33.03
CA THR A 155 -0.89 -9.78 32.06
C THR A 155 -0.96 -11.25 32.44
N ASN A 156 -2.07 -11.67 33.08
CA ASN A 156 -2.34 -13.08 33.40
C ASN A 156 -3.49 -13.68 32.56
N SER A 157 -3.79 -13.14 31.38
CA SER A 157 -4.85 -13.72 30.53
C SER A 157 -4.59 -13.70 29.02
N VAL A 158 -3.34 -13.60 28.59
CA VAL A 158 -2.98 -13.97 27.21
C VAL A 158 -1.78 -14.91 27.28
N GLU A 159 -2.06 -16.21 27.21
CA GLU A 159 -1.04 -17.25 27.08
C GLU A 159 -0.21 -17.01 25.81
N PRO A 160 1.14 -17.05 25.91
CA PRO A 160 1.98 -17.12 24.73
C PRO A 160 1.95 -18.54 24.14
N PHE A 161 1.51 -18.64 22.89
CA PHE A 161 1.64 -19.82 22.04
C PHE A 161 3.12 -20.25 21.99
N ALA A 162 3.42 -21.39 22.59
CA ALA A 162 4.76 -21.96 22.70
C ALA A 162 5.23 -22.52 21.35
N ASP A 163 6.34 -21.98 20.85
CA ASP A 163 7.14 -22.60 19.80
C ASP A 163 7.96 -23.74 20.43
N GLN A 164 7.53 -24.98 20.20
CA GLN A 164 8.26 -26.18 20.56
C GLN A 164 9.26 -26.52 19.47
N THR A 165 10.54 -26.27 19.72
CA THR A 165 11.61 -27.08 19.13
C THR A 165 12.69 -27.33 20.17
N THR A 166 12.49 -28.39 20.96
CA THR A 166 13.44 -28.91 21.92
C THR A 166 14.31 -29.95 21.21
N VAL A 167 15.58 -29.63 20.94
CA VAL A 167 16.59 -30.63 20.56
C VAL A 167 17.21 -31.16 21.85
N ALA A 168 17.14 -32.48 22.04
CA ALA A 168 17.54 -33.19 23.26
C ALA A 168 19.07 -33.24 23.45
N PRO A 169 19.58 -33.24 24.70
CA PRO A 169 21.00 -33.50 24.99
C PRO A 169 21.33 -35.02 24.98
N PRO A 170 22.60 -35.39 24.72
CA PRO A 170 23.01 -36.79 24.58
C PRO A 170 23.05 -37.55 25.93
N PRO A 171 22.87 -38.89 25.90
CA PRO A 171 22.79 -39.71 27.11
C PRO A 171 24.18 -39.92 27.74
N GLN A 172 24.27 -39.76 29.07
CA GLN A 172 25.42 -40.15 29.87
C GLN A 172 25.21 -41.52 30.53
N GLU A 173 26.23 -42.38 30.35
CA GLU A 173 26.81 -43.46 31.18
C GLU A 173 25.94 -44.52 31.87
N PRO A 174 26.48 -45.74 32.03
CA PRO A 174 26.91 -46.11 33.38
C PRO A 174 28.25 -46.87 33.46
N GLN A 175 28.82 -46.81 34.67
CA GLN A 175 30.04 -47.46 35.16
C GLN A 175 30.05 -48.99 35.04
#